data_AF-A0A4R8LZB5-F1
#
_entry.id   AF-A0A4R8LZB5-F1
#
_cell.length_a   1.000
_cell.length_b   1.000
_cell.length_c   1.000
_cell.angle_alpha   90.00
_cell.angle_beta   90.00
_cell.angle_gamma   90.00
#
_symmetry.space_group_name_H-M   'P 1'
#
loop_
_entity.id
_entity.type
_entity.pdbx_description
1 polymer ?
#
loop_
_entity_poly.entity_id
_entity_poly.type
_entity_poly.pdbx_seq_one_letter_code
_entity_poly.pdbx_strand_id
1 'polypeptide(L)'
;MNSPDTHLAAFDAERAAEGYNFAYLDEQTKRMIRRALLKAVAVPGYQVPFASREMPLPFGWGTGGIQVTASIIGRDDTLKVIDQGSDETTNAVNIRRFFARTAGVRTTRRTTEATIVQTRHRIPETPLTDKQILVYQVPNPEPLYRLEPRVVESRKLHALADYGLISVKLYEDIVHHGSIATTYDYPVIVNNRYLASPSPIPKYDNPKMHMNAALQLFGAGRERRIHAIPPYTPVRSLDFDDHPFEVQRWDHACALCGSTQSFLDEMIVDDSGKRMFVCSDSDYCHERREAQEQAAGQGAGEQA
;
A
#
# COMPACT_ATOMS: atom_id res chain seq x y z
N MET A 1 -32.06 -13.11 3.87
CA MET A 1 -32.73 -11.79 3.83
C MET A 1 -31.92 -10.86 4.71
N ASN A 2 -30.85 -10.28 4.15
CA ASN A 2 -30.03 -9.31 4.87
C ASN A 2 -30.46 -7.92 4.42
N SER A 3 -30.80 -7.07 5.38
CA SER A 3 -31.22 -5.68 5.16
C SER A 3 -30.18 -4.93 4.33
N PRO A 4 -30.60 -4.06 3.40
CA PRO A 4 -29.71 -3.10 2.78
C PRO A 4 -29.31 -2.06 3.82
N ASP A 5 -28.03 -2.01 4.19
CA ASP A 5 -27.45 -0.95 5.02
C ASP A 5 -27.49 0.37 4.23
N THR A 6 -28.65 1.03 4.26
CA THR A 6 -28.92 2.29 3.57
C THR A 6 -28.73 3.51 4.49
N HIS A 7 -27.86 3.39 5.50
CA HIS A 7 -27.51 4.49 6.38
C HIS A 7 -26.00 4.58 6.59
N LEU A 8 -25.27 4.95 5.54
CA LEU A 8 -24.06 5.75 5.73
C LEU A 8 -24.52 7.11 6.28
N ALA A 9 -24.68 7.17 7.60
CA ALA A 9 -24.99 8.40 8.31
C ALA A 9 -23.99 9.47 7.88
N ALA A 10 -24.51 10.59 7.39
CA ALA A 10 -23.75 11.82 7.26
C ALA A 10 -23.16 12.12 8.64
N PHE A 11 -21.86 11.87 8.81
CA PHE A 11 -21.15 12.30 9.99
C PHE A 11 -21.19 13.82 9.98
N ASP A 12 -21.85 14.42 10.97
CA ASP A 12 -21.77 15.87 11.20
C ASP A 12 -20.30 16.26 11.30
N ALA A 13 -19.80 16.95 10.28
CA ALA A 13 -18.43 17.46 10.21
C ALA A 13 -18.10 18.39 11.40
N GLU A 14 -19.13 18.93 12.07
CA GLU A 14 -19.02 19.74 13.29
C GLU A 14 -18.60 18.96 14.55
N ARG A 15 -18.65 17.62 14.54
CA ARG A 15 -18.16 16.77 15.63
C ARG A 15 -16.78 16.14 15.37
N ALA A 16 -15.98 16.72 14.47
CA ALA A 16 -14.56 16.38 14.40
C ALA A 16 -13.96 16.54 15.81
N ALA A 17 -13.33 15.47 16.33
CA ALA A 17 -13.06 15.25 17.74
C ALA A 17 -12.74 16.55 18.53
N GLU A 18 -13.74 17.07 19.25
CA GLU A 18 -13.63 18.27 20.07
C GLU A 18 -12.37 18.18 20.94
N GLY A 19 -11.50 19.19 20.82
CA GLY A 19 -10.23 19.28 21.57
C GLY A 19 -8.98 18.78 20.83
N TYR A 20 -9.09 18.16 19.65
CA TYR A 20 -7.92 17.82 18.81
C TYR A 20 -7.78 18.74 17.60
N ASN A 21 -6.55 18.93 17.12
CA ASN A 21 -6.32 19.61 15.85
C ASN A 21 -6.88 18.75 14.69
N PHE A 22 -7.19 19.39 13.56
CA PHE A 22 -7.62 18.69 12.35
C PHE A 22 -6.63 17.57 11.99
N ALA A 23 -7.12 16.36 11.74
CA ALA A 23 -6.30 15.16 11.50
C ALA A 23 -5.29 14.87 12.62
N TYR A 24 -5.63 15.20 13.87
CA TYR A 24 -4.92 14.91 15.13
C TYR A 24 -3.59 15.65 15.35
N LEU A 25 -2.68 15.64 14.38
CA LEU A 25 -1.34 16.23 14.52
C LEU A 25 -1.38 17.75 14.64
N ASP A 26 -0.49 18.32 15.46
CA ASP A 26 -0.27 19.76 15.51
C ASP A 26 0.36 20.29 14.20
N GLU A 27 0.23 21.61 13.95
CA GLU A 27 0.72 22.23 12.72
C GLU A 27 2.25 22.24 12.59
N GLN A 28 3.00 22.22 13.70
CA GLN A 28 4.47 22.14 13.64
C GLN A 28 4.91 20.77 13.13
N THR A 29 4.29 19.70 13.63
CA THR A 29 4.54 18.32 13.24
C THR A 29 4.16 18.12 11.77
N LYS A 30 2.98 18.58 11.33
CA LYS A 30 2.60 18.55 9.91
C LYS A 30 3.57 19.33 9.03
N ARG A 31 3.97 20.54 9.43
CA ARG A 31 4.93 21.37 8.67
C ARG A 31 6.28 20.67 8.52
N MET A 32 6.73 19.96 9.54
CA MET A 32 7.96 19.16 9.48
C MET A 32 7.83 17.96 8.55
N ILE A 33 6.74 17.19 8.65
CA ILE A 33 6.48 16.05 7.75
C ILE A 33 6.36 16.51 6.30
N ARG A 34 5.64 17.60 6.03
CA ARG A 34 5.52 18.21 4.69
C ARG A 34 6.88 18.56 4.08
N ARG A 35 7.81 19.14 4.87
CA ARG A 35 9.18 19.39 4.40
C ARG A 35 9.93 18.10 4.07
N ALA A 36 9.79 17.08 4.90
CA ALA A 36 10.41 15.77 4.64
C ALA A 36 9.84 15.11 3.38
N LEU A 37 8.52 15.19 3.16
CA LEU A 37 7.85 14.70 1.95
C LEU A 37 8.35 15.41 0.69
N LEU A 38 8.46 16.74 0.71
CA LEU A 38 9.02 17.49 -0.43
C LEU A 38 10.46 17.07 -0.75
N LYS A 39 11.28 16.78 0.28
CA LYS A 39 12.63 16.24 0.06
C LYS A 39 12.62 14.81 -0.49
N ALA A 40 11.69 13.98 -0.02
CA ALA A 40 11.53 12.61 -0.49
C ALA A 40 11.09 12.57 -1.97
N VAL A 41 10.19 13.46 -2.37
CA VAL A 41 9.76 13.61 -3.77
C VAL A 41 10.92 14.09 -4.66
N ALA A 42 11.72 15.04 -4.17
CA ALA A 42 12.86 15.57 -4.92
C ALA A 42 14.05 14.59 -5.02
N VAL A 43 14.11 13.57 -4.15
CA VAL A 43 15.14 12.53 -4.16
C VAL A 43 14.47 11.15 -4.12
N PRO A 44 13.91 10.67 -5.26
CA PRO A 44 13.09 9.47 -5.30
C PRO A 44 13.82 8.23 -4.74
N GLY A 45 13.15 7.48 -3.87
CA GLY A 45 13.70 6.29 -3.20
C GLY A 45 14.66 6.57 -2.03
N TYR A 46 15.05 7.82 -1.77
CA TYR A 46 15.88 8.16 -0.60
C TYR A 46 15.06 8.18 0.70
N GLN A 47 15.59 7.50 1.72
CA GLN A 47 15.01 7.45 3.07
C GLN A 47 15.29 8.75 3.86
N VAL A 48 14.41 9.74 3.74
CA VAL A 48 14.49 11.02 4.47
C VAL A 48 14.17 10.81 5.96
N PRO A 49 15.06 11.21 6.89
CA PRO A 49 14.74 11.17 8.31
C PRO A 49 13.70 12.23 8.67
N PHE A 50 12.74 11.87 9.53
CA PHE A 50 11.75 12.80 10.06
C PHE A 50 11.52 12.58 11.56
N ALA A 51 11.09 13.61 12.28
CA ALA A 51 10.85 13.53 13.73
C ALA A 51 9.45 12.95 14.01
N SER A 52 9.30 11.64 13.81
CA SER A 52 8.09 10.88 14.12
C SER A 52 7.61 11.13 15.55
N ARG A 53 6.28 11.21 15.71
CA ARG A 53 5.60 11.34 17.01
C ARG A 53 4.92 10.04 17.39
N GLU A 54 4.70 9.86 18.69
CA GLU A 54 3.82 8.83 19.19
C GLU A 54 2.39 9.11 18.73
N MET A 55 1.68 8.05 18.35
CA MET A 55 0.31 8.10 17.83
C MET A 55 -0.58 7.28 18.78
N PRO A 56 -1.91 7.46 18.76
CA PRO A 56 -2.85 6.70 19.60
C PRO A 56 -3.05 5.25 19.09
N LEU A 57 -1.99 4.67 18.52
CA LEU A 57 -1.88 3.31 18.01
C LEU A 57 -0.44 2.82 18.31
N PRO A 58 -0.25 1.56 18.71
CA PRO A 58 1.08 1.04 19.01
C PRO A 58 2.02 1.13 17.81
N PHE A 59 3.33 1.27 18.06
CA PHE A 59 4.33 1.15 16.99
C PHE A 59 4.18 -0.19 16.26
N GLY A 60 4.37 -0.17 14.94
CA GLY A 60 4.17 -1.35 14.08
C GLY A 60 2.76 -1.43 13.46
N TRP A 61 1.78 -0.66 13.96
CA TRP A 61 0.42 -0.60 13.42
C TRP A 61 0.23 0.55 12.43
N GLY A 62 1.24 0.80 11.59
CA GLY A 62 1.12 1.78 10.50
C GLY A 62 1.28 3.26 10.89
N THR A 63 1.83 3.57 12.06
CA THR A 63 1.94 4.96 12.57
C THR A 63 2.64 5.94 11.64
N GLY A 64 3.57 5.48 10.79
CA GLY A 64 4.21 6.30 9.77
C GLY A 64 3.24 6.71 8.65
N GLY A 65 2.48 5.76 8.11
CA GLY A 65 1.45 6.03 7.11
C GLY A 65 0.39 6.99 7.65
N ILE A 66 -0.05 6.82 8.89
CA ILE A 66 -1.03 7.71 9.54
C ILE A 66 -0.47 9.13 9.66
N GLN A 67 0.79 9.30 10.06
CA GLN A 67 1.40 10.62 10.15
C GLN A 67 1.54 11.31 8.79
N VAL A 68 1.86 10.54 7.74
CA VAL A 68 1.90 11.05 6.36
C VAL A 68 0.50 11.49 5.93
N THR A 69 -0.50 10.61 6.03
CA THR A 69 -1.90 10.93 5.69
C THR A 69 -2.41 12.15 6.44
N ALA A 70 -2.21 12.21 7.75
CA ALA A 70 -2.60 13.36 8.59
C ALA A 70 -1.94 14.69 8.18
N SER A 71 -0.80 14.62 7.51
CA SER A 71 -0.06 15.80 7.06
C SER A 71 -0.47 16.27 5.67
N ILE A 72 -1.05 15.40 4.83
CA ILE A 72 -1.42 15.73 3.45
C ILE A 72 -2.92 15.86 3.23
N ILE A 73 -3.75 15.20 4.06
CA ILE A 73 -5.20 15.18 3.89
C ILE A 73 -5.81 16.58 4.09
N GLY A 74 -6.71 16.95 3.20
CA GLY A 74 -7.56 18.14 3.23
C GLY A 74 -9.01 17.79 3.52
N ARG A 75 -9.86 18.82 3.69
CA ARG A 75 -11.29 18.64 4.04
C ARG A 75 -12.10 18.05 2.89
N ASP A 76 -11.70 18.30 1.66
CA ASP A 76 -12.42 17.86 0.46
C ASP A 76 -11.97 16.47 -0.04
N ASP A 77 -10.93 15.90 0.59
CA ASP A 77 -10.42 14.58 0.23
C ASP A 77 -11.42 13.46 0.54
N THR A 78 -11.31 12.41 -0.26
CA THR A 78 -12.00 11.13 -0.03
C THR A 78 -10.95 10.08 0.27
N LEU A 79 -10.95 9.57 1.51
CA LEU A 79 -9.97 8.62 2.00
C LEU A 79 -10.44 7.17 1.84
N LYS A 80 -9.64 6.35 1.16
CA LYS A 80 -9.72 4.88 1.21
C LYS A 80 -8.60 4.34 2.09
N VAL A 81 -8.89 3.33 2.90
CA VAL A 81 -7.89 2.67 3.75
C VAL A 81 -8.03 1.16 3.60
N ILE A 82 -6.93 0.49 3.25
CA ILE A 82 -6.86 -0.96 3.07
C ILE A 82 -5.70 -1.56 3.88
N ASP A 83 -5.90 -2.77 4.36
CA ASP A 83 -4.86 -3.64 4.93
C ASP A 83 -5.09 -5.06 4.36
N GLN A 84 -4.04 -5.71 3.86
CA GLN A 84 -4.14 -6.95 3.07
C GLN A 84 -5.10 -6.84 1.87
N GLY A 85 -5.23 -5.64 1.28
CA GLY A 85 -6.13 -5.42 0.13
C GLY A 85 -7.60 -5.22 0.49
N SER A 86 -7.99 -5.40 1.76
CA SER A 86 -9.37 -5.25 2.21
C SER A 86 -9.58 -4.01 3.08
N ASP A 87 -10.71 -3.34 2.85
CA ASP A 87 -11.20 -2.19 3.63
C ASP A 87 -11.84 -2.59 4.97
N GLU A 88 -12.08 -3.89 5.19
CA GLU A 88 -12.82 -4.44 6.33
C GLU A 88 -11.95 -5.07 7.41
N THR A 89 -10.65 -5.17 7.15
CA THR A 89 -9.68 -5.59 8.18
C THR A 89 -9.71 -4.66 9.39
N THR A 90 -9.47 -5.21 10.58
CA THR A 90 -9.53 -4.47 11.84
C THR A 90 -8.67 -3.21 11.84
N ASN A 91 -7.47 -3.28 11.28
CA ASN A 91 -6.57 -2.14 11.21
C ASN A 91 -7.06 -1.07 10.21
N ALA A 92 -7.54 -1.46 9.02
CA ALA A 92 -8.08 -0.53 8.04
C ALA A 92 -9.32 0.21 8.58
N VAL A 93 -10.24 -0.53 9.21
CA VAL A 93 -11.43 0.04 9.86
C VAL A 93 -11.04 1.05 10.95
N ASN A 94 -10.08 0.71 11.80
CA ASN A 94 -9.64 1.58 12.88
C ASN A 94 -8.99 2.87 12.37
N ILE A 95 -8.11 2.78 11.36
CA ILE A 95 -7.45 3.96 10.77
C ILE A 95 -8.48 4.83 10.02
N ARG A 96 -9.40 4.24 9.26
CA ARG A 96 -10.46 4.98 8.57
C ARG A 96 -11.38 5.70 9.57
N ARG A 97 -11.80 5.02 10.64
CA ARG A 97 -12.60 5.63 11.73
C ARG A 97 -11.83 6.72 12.44
N PHE A 98 -10.53 6.56 12.65
CA PHE A 98 -9.67 7.58 13.23
C PHE A 98 -9.69 8.87 12.40
N PHE A 99 -9.53 8.79 11.07
CA PHE A 99 -9.59 9.97 10.21
C PHE A 99 -11.00 10.54 10.04
N ALA A 100 -12.03 9.68 9.93
CA ALA A 100 -13.41 10.15 9.93
C ALA A 100 -13.72 10.97 11.20
N ARG A 101 -13.23 10.54 12.36
CA ARG A 101 -13.42 11.26 13.63
C ARG A 101 -12.55 12.50 13.79
N THR A 102 -11.29 12.48 13.33
CA THR A 102 -10.33 13.58 13.60
C THR A 102 -10.24 14.60 12.47
N ALA A 103 -10.68 14.26 11.27
CA ALA A 103 -10.65 15.13 10.11
C ALA A 103 -12.04 15.39 9.51
N GLY A 104 -13.05 14.56 9.81
CA GLY A 104 -14.40 14.73 9.23
C GLY A 104 -14.43 14.56 7.72
N VAL A 105 -13.48 13.82 7.16
CA VAL A 105 -13.30 13.61 5.71
C VAL A 105 -14.25 12.56 5.18
N ARG A 106 -14.58 12.64 3.89
CA ARG A 106 -15.30 11.57 3.20
C ARG A 106 -14.43 10.31 3.17
N THR A 107 -15.06 9.16 3.24
CA THR A 107 -14.37 7.88 3.10
C THR A 107 -15.08 7.02 2.08
N THR A 108 -14.33 6.24 1.30
CA THR A 108 -14.88 5.33 0.30
C THR A 108 -14.24 3.96 0.43
N ARG A 109 -14.91 2.96 -0.14
CA ARG A 109 -14.35 1.63 -0.42
C ARG A 109 -13.96 1.49 -1.89
N ARG A 110 -14.38 2.40 -2.78
CA ARG A 110 -14.07 2.36 -4.20
C ARG A 110 -12.74 3.05 -4.50
N THR A 111 -11.83 2.33 -5.15
CA THR A 111 -10.50 2.83 -5.49
C THR A 111 -10.59 4.02 -6.43
N THR A 112 -11.55 4.03 -7.35
CA THR A 112 -11.76 5.11 -8.34
C THR A 112 -12.28 6.42 -7.73
N GLU A 113 -12.88 6.38 -6.55
CA GLU A 113 -13.43 7.56 -5.85
C GLU A 113 -12.46 8.19 -4.84
N ALA A 114 -11.40 7.46 -4.48
CA ALA A 114 -10.44 7.91 -3.48
C ALA A 114 -9.50 8.97 -4.05
N THR A 115 -9.25 10.05 -3.31
CA THR A 115 -8.14 10.98 -3.60
C THR A 115 -6.86 10.56 -2.87
N ILE A 116 -7.02 9.93 -1.70
CA ILE A 116 -5.92 9.33 -0.93
C ILE A 116 -6.26 7.88 -0.63
N VAL A 117 -5.34 6.97 -0.93
CA VAL A 117 -5.42 5.56 -0.54
C VAL A 117 -4.30 5.29 0.47
N GLN A 118 -4.65 5.01 1.72
CA GLN A 118 -3.67 4.53 2.70
C GLN A 118 -3.66 3.01 2.72
N THR A 119 -2.53 2.40 2.40
CA THR A 119 -2.41 0.95 2.22
C THR A 119 -1.40 0.30 3.15
N ARG A 120 -1.68 -0.96 3.50
CA ARG A 120 -0.72 -1.89 4.06
C ARG A 120 -0.73 -3.19 3.25
N HIS A 121 0.45 -3.54 2.74
CA HIS A 121 0.78 -4.79 2.04
C HIS A 121 0.15 -5.00 0.65
N ARG A 122 -0.62 -4.06 0.09
CA ARG A 122 -1.18 -4.22 -1.27
C ARG A 122 -1.16 -2.93 -2.07
N ILE A 123 -1.07 -3.04 -3.38
CA ILE A 123 -1.47 -1.99 -4.32
C ILE A 123 -2.79 -2.44 -4.96
N PRO A 124 -3.84 -1.59 -5.03
CA PRO A 124 -5.10 -1.94 -5.68
C PRO A 124 -4.90 -2.57 -7.07
N GLU A 125 -5.80 -3.46 -7.46
CA GLU A 125 -5.80 -4.01 -8.83
C GLU A 125 -6.26 -2.96 -9.84
N THR A 126 -7.19 -2.10 -9.42
CA THR A 126 -7.67 -0.96 -10.22
C THR A 126 -6.53 0.05 -10.44
N PRO A 127 -6.19 0.39 -11.70
CA PRO A 127 -5.14 1.35 -12.00
C PRO A 127 -5.39 2.72 -11.37
N LEU A 128 -4.35 3.30 -10.78
CA LEU A 128 -4.42 4.61 -10.13
C LEU A 128 -4.23 5.75 -11.15
N THR A 129 -4.72 6.94 -10.79
CA THR A 129 -4.65 8.15 -11.63
C THR A 129 -3.75 9.23 -11.02
N ASP A 130 -3.43 10.26 -11.80
CA ASP A 130 -2.63 11.43 -11.41
C ASP A 130 -3.28 12.31 -10.33
N LYS A 131 -4.57 12.10 -10.07
CA LYS A 131 -5.34 12.77 -9.00
C LYS A 131 -5.21 12.07 -7.65
N GLN A 132 -4.52 10.93 -7.59
CA GLN A 132 -4.46 10.08 -6.40
C GLN A 132 -3.10 10.08 -5.74
N ILE A 133 -3.11 9.92 -4.41
CA ILE A 133 -1.91 9.71 -3.60
C ILE A 133 -2.03 8.36 -2.88
N LEU A 134 -1.04 7.49 -3.07
CA LEU A 134 -0.95 6.20 -2.39
C LEU A 134 0.04 6.30 -1.22
N VAL A 135 -0.43 6.05 0.00
CA VAL A 135 0.35 6.14 1.24
C VAL A 135 0.60 4.75 1.82
N TYR A 136 1.84 4.27 1.76
CA TYR A 136 2.26 2.96 2.24
C TYR A 136 2.65 2.99 3.72
N GLN A 137 2.16 2.00 4.46
CA GLN A 137 2.61 1.68 5.82
C GLN A 137 3.88 0.83 5.77
N VAL A 138 4.99 1.35 6.26
CA VAL A 138 6.30 0.69 6.17
C VAL A 138 6.80 0.27 7.56
N PRO A 139 7.00 -1.03 7.84
CA PRO A 139 7.55 -1.47 9.11
C PRO A 139 9.08 -1.30 9.19
N ASN A 140 9.77 -1.53 8.07
CA ASN A 140 11.20 -1.36 7.90
C ASN A 140 11.47 -0.72 6.52
N PRO A 141 12.06 0.50 6.45
CA PRO A 141 12.31 1.21 5.20
C PRO A 141 13.65 0.84 4.54
N GLU A 142 14.51 0.10 5.22
CA GLU A 142 15.89 -0.17 4.82
C GLU A 142 15.97 -1.52 4.08
N PRO A 143 16.09 -1.53 2.73
CA PRO A 143 16.13 -2.76 1.94
C PRO A 143 17.36 -3.63 2.27
N LEU A 144 18.42 -3.05 2.82
CA LEU A 144 19.64 -3.78 3.19
C LEU A 144 19.62 -4.31 4.63
N TYR A 145 18.58 -4.06 5.41
CA TYR A 145 18.59 -4.28 6.87
C TYR A 145 18.95 -5.71 7.28
N ARG A 146 18.50 -6.72 6.50
CA ARG A 146 18.79 -8.14 6.79
C ARG A 146 20.26 -8.52 6.53
N LEU A 147 20.96 -7.73 5.71
CA LEU A 147 22.34 -7.97 5.29
C LEU A 147 23.32 -7.07 6.07
N GLU A 148 22.94 -5.82 6.28
CA GLU A 148 23.67 -4.85 7.09
C GLU A 148 22.69 -4.12 8.04
N PRO A 149 22.57 -4.57 9.31
CA PRO A 149 21.63 -3.99 10.26
C PRO A 149 22.08 -2.62 10.80
N ARG A 150 23.34 -2.22 10.61
CA ARG A 150 23.87 -0.96 11.13
C ARG A 150 23.50 0.19 10.20
N VAL A 151 22.64 1.07 10.69
CA VAL A 151 22.19 2.28 9.97
C VAL A 151 23.35 3.16 9.48
N VAL A 152 24.47 3.21 10.21
CA VAL A 152 25.65 3.98 9.80
C VAL A 152 26.27 3.42 8.53
N GLU A 153 26.35 2.10 8.41
CA GLU A 153 26.91 1.44 7.23
C GLU A 153 25.92 1.44 6.07
N SER A 154 24.63 1.15 6.30
CA SER A 154 23.62 1.20 5.24
C SER A 154 23.52 2.60 4.61
N ARG A 155 23.67 3.67 5.40
CA ARG A 155 23.77 5.05 4.89
C ARG A 155 24.96 5.27 3.96
N LYS A 156 26.13 4.68 4.24
CA LYS A 156 27.30 4.77 3.36
C LYS A 156 27.05 4.04 2.06
N LEU A 157 26.48 2.83 2.11
CA LEU A 157 26.09 2.06 0.93
C LEU A 157 25.12 2.86 0.05
N HIS A 158 24.09 3.46 0.63
CA HIS A 158 23.19 4.35 -0.12
C HIS A 158 23.88 5.61 -0.63
N ALA A 159 24.83 6.20 0.09
CA ALA A 159 25.55 7.40 -0.35
C ALA A 159 26.43 7.10 -1.59
N LEU A 160 27.12 5.95 -1.58
CA LEU A 160 28.03 5.51 -2.63
C LEU A 160 27.34 4.74 -3.76
N ALA A 161 26.04 4.45 -3.63
CA ALA A 161 25.30 3.54 -4.52
C ALA A 161 25.93 2.14 -4.61
N ASP A 162 26.49 1.66 -3.50
CA ASP A 162 27.07 0.33 -3.40
C ASP A 162 25.99 -0.68 -2.99
N TYR A 163 25.36 -1.28 -4.00
CA TYR A 163 24.27 -2.25 -3.84
C TYR A 163 24.69 -3.67 -4.20
N GLY A 164 25.99 -3.97 -4.32
CA GLY A 164 26.46 -5.32 -4.65
C GLY A 164 25.97 -6.38 -3.65
N LEU A 165 25.83 -6.00 -2.38
CA LEU A 165 25.39 -6.89 -1.30
C LEU A 165 24.00 -7.51 -1.56
N ILE A 166 23.04 -6.73 -2.07
CA ILE A 166 21.71 -7.26 -2.36
C ILE A 166 21.72 -8.16 -3.60
N SER A 167 22.55 -7.87 -4.60
CA SER A 167 22.73 -8.74 -5.76
C SER A 167 23.33 -10.09 -5.35
N VAL A 168 24.34 -10.11 -4.48
CA VAL A 168 24.91 -11.37 -3.95
C VAL A 168 23.84 -12.19 -3.26
N LYS A 169 23.04 -11.58 -2.37
CA LYS A 169 21.93 -12.27 -1.69
C LYS A 169 20.93 -12.89 -2.66
N LEU A 170 20.51 -12.15 -3.69
CA LEU A 170 19.54 -12.67 -4.66
C LEU A 170 20.12 -13.84 -5.46
N TYR A 171 21.41 -13.81 -5.78
CA TYR A 171 22.08 -14.90 -6.46
C TYR A 171 22.29 -16.13 -5.56
N GLU A 172 22.56 -15.93 -4.27
CA GLU A 172 22.59 -17.01 -3.28
C GLU A 172 21.25 -17.77 -3.22
N ASP A 173 20.12 -17.06 -3.23
CA ASP A 173 18.80 -17.71 -3.29
C ASP A 173 18.66 -18.59 -4.53
N ILE A 174 19.09 -18.09 -5.70
CA ILE A 174 19.04 -18.84 -6.97
C ILE A 174 19.88 -20.12 -6.87
N VAL A 175 21.10 -20.03 -6.34
CA VAL A 175 21.98 -21.19 -6.19
C VAL A 175 21.40 -22.23 -5.23
N HIS A 176 20.78 -21.79 -4.13
CA HIS A 176 20.23 -22.70 -3.11
C HIS A 176 18.86 -23.28 -3.46
N HIS A 177 18.02 -22.54 -4.17
CA HIS A 177 16.59 -22.85 -4.34
C HIS A 177 16.14 -22.91 -5.81
N GLY A 178 17.03 -22.63 -6.76
CA GLY A 178 16.72 -22.53 -8.19
C GLY A 178 15.86 -21.31 -8.54
N SER A 179 15.52 -20.46 -7.57
CA SER A 179 14.70 -19.27 -7.73
C SER A 179 14.93 -18.30 -6.57
N ILE A 180 14.59 -17.03 -6.79
CA ILE A 180 14.70 -16.02 -5.74
C ILE A 180 13.61 -16.26 -4.69
N ALA A 181 14.02 -16.43 -3.42
CA ALA A 181 13.13 -16.80 -2.31
C ALA A 181 12.31 -15.61 -1.77
N THR A 182 12.71 -14.38 -2.09
CA THR A 182 11.98 -13.17 -1.67
C THR A 182 10.61 -13.08 -2.37
N THR A 183 9.51 -13.21 -1.61
CA THR A 183 8.14 -13.19 -2.15
C THR A 183 7.38 -11.89 -1.92
N TYR A 184 7.81 -11.06 -0.97
CA TYR A 184 7.26 -9.75 -0.62
C TYR A 184 8.40 -8.80 -0.21
N ASP A 185 8.12 -7.49 -0.12
CA ASP A 185 9.14 -6.45 0.14
C ASP A 185 10.36 -6.60 -0.80
N TYR A 186 10.05 -6.89 -2.07
CA TYR A 186 11.06 -7.24 -3.05
C TYR A 186 11.80 -5.98 -3.51
N PRO A 187 13.13 -5.90 -3.37
CA PRO A 187 13.89 -4.67 -3.57
C PRO A 187 13.75 -4.11 -5.00
N VAL A 188 13.57 -2.80 -5.08
CA VAL A 188 13.46 -2.06 -6.36
C VAL A 188 14.53 -0.99 -6.49
N ILE A 189 14.97 -0.72 -7.71
CA ILE A 189 15.72 0.47 -8.09
C ILE A 189 14.72 1.54 -8.54
N VAL A 190 14.72 2.66 -7.83
CA VAL A 190 13.88 3.83 -8.11
C VAL A 190 14.71 4.86 -8.86
N ASN A 191 14.16 5.37 -9.95
CA ASN A 191 14.74 6.40 -10.79
C ASN A 191 16.20 6.10 -11.19
N ASN A 192 16.48 4.83 -11.50
CA ASN A 192 17.80 4.32 -11.89
C ASN A 192 18.92 4.62 -10.87
N ARG A 193 18.57 4.89 -9.61
CA ARG A 193 19.54 5.32 -8.60
C ARG A 193 19.32 4.61 -7.27
N TYR A 194 18.25 4.93 -6.54
CA TYR A 194 18.14 4.46 -5.16
C TYR A 194 17.57 3.04 -5.12
N LEU A 195 18.28 2.13 -4.45
CA LEU A 195 17.68 0.92 -3.92
C LEU A 195 16.66 1.30 -2.84
N ALA A 196 15.44 0.80 -2.96
CA ALA A 196 14.35 1.07 -2.02
C ALA A 196 13.58 -0.21 -1.68
N SER A 197 13.04 -0.24 -0.45
CA SER A 197 12.01 -1.20 -0.04
C SER A 197 10.66 -0.67 -0.50
N PRO A 198 9.87 -1.42 -1.29
CA PRO A 198 8.55 -1.00 -1.73
C PRO A 198 7.46 -1.21 -0.65
N SER A 199 7.86 -1.34 0.63
CA SER A 199 7.06 -1.88 1.73
C SER A 199 6.72 -3.38 1.55
N PRO A 200 6.11 -4.04 2.54
CA PRO A 200 5.74 -5.47 2.46
C PRO A 200 4.58 -5.78 1.50
N ILE A 201 4.55 -5.15 0.33
CA ILE A 201 3.72 -5.60 -0.79
C ILE A 201 4.27 -6.91 -1.35
N PRO A 202 3.42 -7.81 -1.87
CA PRO A 202 3.89 -8.97 -2.61
C PRO A 202 4.66 -8.50 -3.85
N LYS A 203 5.66 -9.29 -4.30
CA LYS A 203 6.39 -8.97 -5.54
C LYS A 203 5.43 -8.85 -6.75
N TYR A 204 4.28 -9.51 -6.71
CA TYR A 204 3.16 -9.33 -7.63
C TYR A 204 2.78 -7.86 -7.88
N ASP A 205 2.83 -7.02 -6.85
CA ASP A 205 2.43 -5.62 -6.94
C ASP A 205 3.57 -4.70 -7.43
N ASN A 206 4.85 -5.13 -7.41
CA ASN A 206 5.98 -4.30 -7.85
C ASN A 206 5.81 -3.70 -9.26
N PRO A 207 5.36 -4.43 -10.29
CA PRO A 207 5.15 -3.87 -11.63
C PRO A 207 4.18 -2.68 -11.64
N LYS A 208 3.21 -2.63 -10.72
CA LYS A 208 2.24 -1.53 -10.62
C LYS A 208 2.89 -0.21 -10.18
N MET A 209 4.09 -0.25 -9.60
CA MET A 209 4.82 0.95 -9.18
C MET A 209 5.53 1.63 -10.35
N HIS A 210 5.85 0.88 -11.40
CA HIS A 210 6.58 1.38 -12.56
C HIS A 210 5.72 2.35 -13.37
N MET A 211 6.21 3.59 -13.54
CA MET A 211 5.51 4.64 -14.30
C MET A 211 4.07 4.90 -13.82
N ASN A 212 3.77 4.61 -12.54
CA ASN A 212 2.46 4.82 -11.96
C ASN A 212 2.10 6.33 -11.99
N ALA A 213 0.85 6.64 -12.34
CA ALA A 213 0.38 8.03 -12.40
C ALA A 213 0.21 8.67 -11.01
N ALA A 214 -0.06 7.88 -9.97
CA ALA A 214 -0.26 8.37 -8.62
C ALA A 214 1.07 8.66 -7.90
N LEU A 215 1.05 9.67 -7.02
CA LEU A 215 2.15 9.92 -6.11
C LEU A 215 2.21 8.83 -5.04
N GLN A 216 3.35 8.19 -4.87
CA GLN A 216 3.55 7.12 -3.89
C GLN A 216 4.40 7.62 -2.71
N LEU A 217 3.86 7.55 -1.50
CA LEU A 217 4.49 8.04 -0.27
C LEU A 217 4.63 6.90 0.75
N PHE A 218 5.81 6.76 1.35
CA PHE A 218 6.13 5.63 2.22
C PHE A 218 6.47 6.12 3.62
N GLY A 219 5.70 5.71 4.62
CA GLY A 219 5.85 6.18 6.00
C GLY A 219 6.29 5.08 6.97
N ALA A 220 7.53 5.16 7.46
CA ALA A 220 8.07 4.29 8.50
C ALA A 220 8.17 5.02 9.85
N GLY A 221 7.12 4.93 10.66
CA GLY A 221 6.97 5.69 11.90
C GLY A 221 7.97 5.30 13.00
N ARG A 222 8.19 3.99 13.18
CA ARG A 222 9.13 3.44 14.18
C ARG A 222 10.59 3.76 13.82
N GLU A 223 10.94 3.59 12.55
CA GLU A 223 12.29 3.82 12.03
C GLU A 223 12.57 5.29 11.68
N ARG A 224 11.56 6.15 11.80
CA ARG A 224 11.63 7.60 11.58
C ARG A 224 12.14 7.93 10.16
N ARG A 225 11.59 7.27 9.15
CA ARG A 225 11.89 7.52 7.73
C ARG A 225 10.63 7.74 6.90
N ILE A 226 10.78 8.61 5.91
CA ILE A 226 9.82 8.81 4.83
C ILE A 226 10.60 8.72 3.52
N HIS A 227 10.04 8.05 2.52
CA HIS A 227 10.52 8.16 1.14
C HIS A 227 9.33 8.31 0.19
N ALA A 228 9.61 8.61 -1.07
CA ALA A 228 8.58 8.80 -2.09
C ALA A 228 9.04 8.30 -3.45
N ILE A 229 8.06 7.99 -4.29
CA ILE A 229 8.22 7.75 -5.72
C ILE A 229 7.24 8.70 -6.43
N PRO A 230 7.74 9.74 -7.12
CA PRO A 230 6.89 10.65 -7.88
C PRO A 230 6.12 9.93 -8.99
N PRO A 231 5.00 10.52 -9.48
CA PRO A 231 4.33 10.06 -10.69
C PRO A 231 5.30 9.84 -11.85
N TYR A 232 5.02 8.82 -12.67
CA TYR A 232 5.76 8.52 -13.90
C TYR A 232 7.27 8.33 -13.68
N THR A 233 7.66 7.79 -12.53
CA THR A 233 9.05 7.46 -12.21
C THR A 233 9.35 6.01 -12.60
N PRO A 234 10.50 5.72 -13.24
CA PRO A 234 10.94 4.35 -13.47
C PRO A 234 11.20 3.64 -12.13
N VAL A 235 10.51 2.51 -11.93
CA VAL A 235 10.75 1.58 -10.82
C VAL A 235 11.03 0.21 -11.42
N ARG A 236 12.15 -0.41 -11.06
CA ARG A 236 12.53 -1.74 -11.55
C ARG A 236 12.82 -2.66 -10.38
N SER A 237 12.18 -3.82 -10.34
CA SER A 237 12.60 -4.90 -9.45
C SER A 237 14.02 -5.34 -9.83
N LEU A 238 14.85 -5.66 -8.83
CA LEU A 238 16.15 -6.28 -9.09
C LEU A 238 15.98 -7.67 -9.70
N ASP A 239 16.73 -7.97 -10.73
CA ASP A 239 16.78 -9.27 -11.40
C ASP A 239 18.15 -9.47 -12.06
N PHE A 240 18.31 -10.60 -12.75
CA PHE A 240 19.47 -10.92 -13.57
C PHE A 240 19.02 -11.22 -14.99
N ASP A 241 19.90 -11.04 -15.98
CA ASP A 241 19.57 -11.32 -17.38
C ASP A 241 19.21 -12.80 -17.61
N ASP A 242 19.81 -13.71 -16.85
CA ASP A 242 19.55 -15.15 -16.88
C ASP A 242 18.43 -15.59 -15.91
N HIS A 243 18.01 -14.71 -14.99
CA HIS A 243 16.94 -14.95 -14.02
C HIS A 243 16.05 -13.70 -13.91
N PRO A 244 15.17 -13.47 -14.90
CA PRO A 244 14.34 -12.27 -14.95
C PRO A 244 13.32 -12.23 -13.82
N PHE A 245 12.84 -11.02 -13.49
CA PHE A 245 11.82 -10.86 -12.45
C PHE A 245 10.48 -11.54 -12.81
N GLU A 246 10.00 -12.42 -11.94
CA GLU A 246 8.72 -13.10 -12.08
C GLU A 246 7.76 -12.80 -10.92
N VAL A 247 6.49 -12.57 -11.25
CA VAL A 247 5.40 -12.41 -10.27
C VAL A 247 4.75 -13.74 -9.91
N GLN A 248 4.05 -13.79 -8.77
CA GLN A 248 3.24 -14.95 -8.41
C GLN A 248 2.16 -15.25 -9.47
N ARG A 249 1.89 -16.54 -9.67
CA ARG A 249 0.79 -17.05 -10.49
C ARG A 249 0.03 -18.10 -9.69
N TRP A 250 -1.26 -18.21 -9.96
CA TRP A 250 -2.15 -19.21 -9.37
C TRP A 250 -2.81 -20.00 -10.50
N ASP A 251 -3.00 -21.30 -10.29
CA ASP A 251 -3.81 -22.15 -11.18
C ASP A 251 -5.32 -21.94 -10.95
N HIS A 252 -5.67 -21.23 -9.88
CA HIS A 252 -7.04 -20.97 -9.48
C HIS A 252 -7.51 -19.59 -9.95
N ALA A 253 -8.81 -19.50 -10.27
CA ALA A 253 -9.51 -18.24 -10.35
C ALA A 253 -10.11 -17.89 -8.98
N CYS A 254 -10.39 -16.61 -8.74
CA CYS A 254 -11.16 -16.19 -7.57
C CYS A 254 -12.52 -16.92 -7.54
N ALA A 255 -12.80 -17.61 -6.44
CA ALA A 255 -14.04 -18.38 -6.25
C ALA A 255 -15.31 -17.51 -6.21
N LEU A 256 -15.18 -16.19 -6.05
CA LEU A 256 -16.30 -15.25 -5.95
C LEU A 256 -16.61 -14.54 -7.27
N CYS A 257 -15.59 -14.03 -7.96
CA CYS A 257 -15.76 -13.20 -9.17
C CYS A 257 -15.10 -13.80 -10.43
N GLY A 258 -14.45 -14.97 -10.32
CA GLY A 258 -13.80 -15.66 -11.43
C GLY A 258 -12.54 -14.98 -11.99
N SER A 259 -11.98 -13.97 -11.31
CA SER A 259 -10.75 -13.30 -11.76
C SER A 259 -9.54 -14.23 -11.73
N THR A 260 -8.79 -14.27 -12.82
CA THR A 260 -7.46 -14.93 -12.95
C THR A 260 -6.30 -13.92 -12.97
N GLN A 261 -6.59 -12.62 -12.80
CA GLN A 261 -5.64 -11.51 -12.95
C GLN A 261 -5.43 -10.72 -11.66
N SER A 262 -5.89 -11.24 -10.52
CA SER A 262 -5.79 -10.57 -9.22
C SER A 262 -4.91 -11.38 -8.30
N PHE A 263 -4.26 -10.71 -7.34
CA PHE A 263 -3.64 -11.41 -6.23
C PHE A 263 -4.70 -12.18 -5.42
N LEU A 264 -4.45 -13.46 -5.14
CA LEU A 264 -5.40 -14.32 -4.43
C LEU A 264 -4.95 -14.62 -3.00
N ASP A 265 -5.87 -14.44 -2.06
CA ASP A 265 -5.76 -14.94 -0.70
C ASP A 265 -6.26 -16.39 -0.65
N GLU A 266 -5.51 -17.23 0.07
CA GLU A 266 -5.87 -18.61 0.35
C GLU A 266 -6.62 -18.71 1.68
N MET A 267 -7.85 -19.19 1.65
CA MET A 267 -8.69 -19.41 2.82
C MET A 267 -8.91 -20.90 3.05
N ILE A 268 -8.66 -21.37 4.28
CA ILE A 268 -9.02 -22.71 4.72
C ILE A 268 -10.51 -22.69 5.11
N VAL A 269 -11.33 -23.50 4.43
CA VAL A 269 -12.80 -23.46 4.57
C VAL A 269 -13.39 -24.65 5.33
N ASP A 270 -12.59 -25.66 5.64
CA ASP A 270 -12.98 -26.75 6.53
C ASP A 270 -11.76 -27.36 7.26
N ASP A 271 -12.04 -28.14 8.30
CA ASP A 271 -11.02 -28.82 9.12
C ASP A 271 -10.33 -29.99 8.39
N SER A 272 -10.87 -30.40 7.24
CA SER A 272 -10.28 -31.41 6.36
C SER A 272 -9.25 -30.83 5.37
N GLY A 273 -8.99 -29.52 5.42
CA GLY A 273 -7.97 -28.85 4.61
C GLY A 273 -8.44 -28.38 3.24
N LYS A 274 -9.76 -28.28 2.99
CA LYS A 274 -10.28 -27.66 1.78
C LYS A 274 -9.92 -26.18 1.74
N ARG A 275 -9.47 -25.73 0.58
CA ARG A 275 -8.99 -24.37 0.33
C ARG A 275 -9.91 -23.66 -0.65
N MET A 276 -10.04 -22.35 -0.47
CA MET A 276 -10.71 -21.44 -1.38
C MET A 276 -9.78 -20.27 -1.68
N PHE A 277 -9.68 -19.89 -2.96
CA PHE A 277 -8.86 -18.77 -3.39
C PHE A 277 -9.77 -17.60 -3.77
N VAL A 278 -9.55 -16.42 -3.18
CA VAL A 278 -10.37 -15.24 -3.42
C VAL A 278 -9.50 -14.01 -3.66
N CYS A 279 -10.01 -13.02 -4.39
CA CYS A 279 -9.31 -11.76 -4.57
C CYS A 279 -8.96 -11.14 -3.22
N SER A 280 -7.69 -10.80 -3.04
CA SER A 280 -7.23 -10.04 -1.88
C SER A 280 -7.70 -8.58 -1.92
N ASP A 281 -7.80 -8.00 -3.12
CA ASP A 281 -8.46 -6.70 -3.31
C ASP A 281 -9.99 -6.89 -3.29
N SER A 282 -10.62 -6.54 -2.17
CA SER A 282 -12.06 -6.72 -1.97
C SER A 282 -12.89 -5.80 -2.87
N ASP A 283 -12.41 -4.57 -3.11
CA ASP A 283 -13.11 -3.58 -3.93
C ASP A 283 -13.18 -4.05 -5.39
N TYR A 284 -12.03 -4.43 -5.95
CA TYR A 284 -11.97 -5.03 -7.28
C TYR A 284 -12.86 -6.28 -7.42
N CYS A 285 -12.92 -7.12 -6.38
CA CYS A 285 -13.78 -8.29 -6.38
C CYS A 285 -15.26 -7.92 -6.43
N HIS A 286 -15.68 -6.91 -5.65
CA HIS A 286 -17.06 -6.42 -5.62
C HIS A 286 -17.46 -5.82 -6.97
N GLU A 287 -16.65 -4.94 -7.55
CA GLU A 287 -16.96 -4.31 -8.84
C GLU A 287 -17.17 -5.35 -9.95
N ARG A 288 -16.33 -6.41 -9.98
CA ARG A 288 -16.49 -7.49 -10.95
C ARG A 288 -17.78 -8.29 -10.75
N ARG A 289 -18.19 -8.55 -9.51
CA ARG A 289 -19.43 -9.26 -9.22
C ARG A 289 -20.66 -8.42 -9.59
N GLU A 290 -20.64 -7.12 -9.26
CA GLU A 290 -21.70 -6.18 -9.66
C GLU A 290 -21.87 -6.17 -11.19
N ALA A 291 -20.77 -6.12 -11.94
CA ALA A 291 -20.80 -6.17 -13.40
C ALA A 291 -21.35 -7.51 -13.96
N GLN A 292 -21.00 -8.63 -13.33
CA GLN A 292 -21.52 -9.96 -13.71
C GLN A 292 -23.02 -10.10 -13.44
N GLU A 293 -23.50 -9.61 -12.30
CA GLU A 293 -24.91 -9.61 -11.93
C GLU A 293 -25.74 -8.74 -12.88
N GLN A 294 -25.23 -7.57 -13.27
CA GLN A 294 -25.87 -6.69 -14.25
C GLN A 294 -25.94 -7.33 -15.64
N ALA A 295 -24.87 -7.98 -16.10
CA ALA A 295 -24.87 -8.67 -17.40
C ALA A 295 -25.85 -9.86 -17.44
N ALA A 296 -25.95 -10.63 -16.34
CA ALA A 296 -26.91 -11.72 -16.22
C ALA A 296 -28.36 -11.23 -16.20
N GLY A 297 -28.63 -10.10 -15.55
CA GLY A 297 -29.95 -9.47 -15.52
C GLY A 297 -30.41 -8.90 -16.87
N GLN A 298 -29.48 -8.39 -17.69
CA GLN A 298 -29.78 -7.89 -19.04
C GLN A 298 -30.06 -9.03 -20.03
N GLY A 299 -29.32 -10.14 -19.95
CA GLY A 299 -29.55 -11.31 -20.80
C GLY A 299 -30.87 -12.05 -20.55
N ALA A 300 -31.46 -11.92 -19.35
CA ALA A 300 -32.78 -12.46 -19.03
C ALA A 300 -33.93 -11.57 -19.53
N GLY A 301 -33.68 -10.28 -19.82
CA GLY A 301 -34.68 -9.33 -20.31
C GLY A 301 -34.85 -9.31 -21.83
N GLU A 302 -33.87 -9.79 -22.61
CA GLU A 302 -33.95 -9.92 -24.07
C GLU A 302 -34.58 -11.25 -24.55
N GLN A 303 -34.88 -12.18 -23.63
CA GLN A 303 -35.53 -13.46 -23.93
C GLN A 303 -37.02 -13.51 -23.53
N ALA A 304 -37.62 -12.37 -23.18
CA ALA A 304 -39.03 -12.24 -22.78
C ALA A 304 -39.86 -11.46 -23.80
#